data_AF-A0A7Y3JWU4-F1
#
_entry.id   AF-A0A7Y3JWU4-F1
#
_cell.length_a   1.000
_cell.length_b   1.000
_cell.length_c   1.000
_cell.angle_alpha   90.00
_cell.angle_beta   90.00
_cell.angle_gamma   90.00
#
_symmetry.space_group_name_H-M   'P 1'
#
loop_
_entity.id
_entity.type
_entity.pdbx_description
1 polymer ?
#
loop_
_entity_poly.entity_id
_entity_poly.type
_entity_poly.pdbx_seq_one_letter_code
_entity_poly.pdbx_strand_id
1 'polypeptide(L)' 'MSTNKPNKPKSVSWFNGCGGRIGVVVGQTGEYAYIGAALRHDEDADVDYILQYGAKFPLAAALLLPVSKQYPAEAN' A
#
# COMPACT_ATOMS: atom_id res chain seq x y z
N MET A 1 4.91 16.28 7.92
CA MET A 1 3.95 15.16 7.76
C MET A 1 4.38 14.05 8.70
N SER A 2 3.47 13.48 9.50
CA SER A 2 3.85 12.40 10.42
C SER A 2 4.05 11.11 9.64
N THR A 3 5.24 10.54 9.74
CA THR A 3 5.61 9.27 9.12
C THR A 3 4.82 8.13 9.76
N ASN A 4 4.29 7.21 8.95
CA ASN A 4 3.67 5.98 9.45
C ASN A 4 4.71 5.11 10.16
N LYS A 5 4.25 4.25 11.09
CA LYS A 5 5.13 3.29 11.75
C LYS A 5 5.85 2.43 10.70
N PRO A 6 7.14 2.12 10.88
CA PRO A 6 7.87 1.25 9.97
C PRO A 6 7.11 -0.09 9.86
N ASN A 7 6.72 -0.41 8.64
CA ASN A 7 6.00 -1.63 8.30
C ASN A 7 6.54 -2.12 6.96
N LYS A 8 6.38 -3.40 6.67
CA LYS A 8 6.69 -3.97 5.36
C LYS A 8 5.39 -4.19 4.59
N PRO A 9 5.37 -4.12 3.26
CA PRO A 9 4.16 -4.37 2.49
C PRO A 9 3.83 -5.86 2.51
N LYS A 10 2.55 -6.19 2.64
CA LYS A 10 1.99 -7.55 2.47
C LYS A 10 1.43 -7.73 1.06
N SER A 11 0.64 -6.75 0.63
CA SER A 11 -0.01 -6.75 -0.66
C SER A 11 -0.35 -5.32 -1.08
N VAL A 12 -0.40 -5.10 -2.40
CA VAL A 12 -0.89 -3.86 -2.99
C VAL A 12 -2.01 -4.15 -3.99
N SER A 13 -3.01 -3.29 -4.01
CA SER A 13 -4.07 -3.26 -5.02
C SER A 13 -3.98 -1.95 -5.80
N TRP A 14 -3.88 -2.03 -7.12
CA TRP A 14 -3.75 -0.88 -8.01
C TRP A 14 -5.05 -0.56 -8.72
N PHE A 15 -5.38 0.73 -8.78
CA PHE A 15 -6.52 1.28 -9.50
C PHE A 15 -6.04 2.34 -10.47
N ASN A 16 -6.65 2.39 -11.65
CA ASN A 16 -6.44 3.50 -12.58
C ASN A 16 -7.43 4.62 -12.20
N GLY A 17 -6.91 5.74 -11.70
CA GLY A 17 -7.69 6.93 -11.39
C GLY A 17 -7.53 8.02 -12.45
N CYS A 18 -8.41 9.01 -12.44
CA CYS A 18 -8.21 10.23 -13.24
C CYS A 18 -6.98 10.98 -12.72
N GLY A 19 -5.87 10.91 -13.46
CA GLY A 19 -4.61 11.60 -13.13
C GLY A 19 -3.45 10.69 -12.70
N GLY A 20 -3.62 9.37 -12.67
CA GLY A 20 -2.54 8.43 -12.37
C GLY A 20 -3.03 7.11 -11.77
N ARG A 21 -2.08 6.30 -11.32
CA ARG A 21 -2.37 5.05 -10.63
C ARG A 21 -2.54 5.32 -9.14
N ILE A 22 -3.50 4.69 -8.48
CA ILE A 22 -3.72 4.77 -7.03
C ILE A 22 -3.48 3.39 -6.44
N GLY A 23 -2.67 3.34 -5.38
CA GLY A 23 -2.33 2.09 -4.68
C GLY A 23 -2.96 2.04 -3.30
N VAL A 24 -3.53 0.89 -2.95
CA VAL A 24 -3.89 0.53 -1.58
C VAL A 24 -2.92 -0.54 -1.10
N VAL A 25 -2.10 -0.21 -0.10
CA VAL A 25 -1.08 -1.09 0.47
C VAL A 25 -1.52 -1.59 1.84
N VAL A 26 -1.53 -2.90 2.03
CA VAL A 26 -1.73 -3.54 3.33
C VAL A 26 -0.37 -3.86 3.93
N GLY A 27 -0.13 -3.45 5.17
CA GLY A 27 1.11 -3.78 5.88
C GLY A 27 1.18 -5.24 6.33
N GLN A 28 2.38 -5.80 6.52
CA GLN A 28 2.61 -7.18 6.96
C GLN A 28 2.02 -7.47 8.33
N THR A 29 2.08 -6.51 9.25
CA THR A 29 1.41 -6.65 10.56
C THR A 29 -0.11 -6.79 10.42
N GLY A 30 -0.68 -6.45 9.27
CA GLY A 30 -2.11 -6.52 9.00
C GLY A 30 -2.94 -5.57 9.85
N GLU A 31 -2.33 -4.62 10.56
CA GLU A 31 -3.03 -3.73 11.50
C GLU A 31 -3.64 -2.51 10.79
N TYR A 32 -2.99 -2.05 9.71
CA TYR A 32 -3.43 -0.89 8.91
C TYR A 32 -3.23 -1.14 7.41
N ALA A 33 -4.09 -0.51 6.62
CA ALA A 33 -3.90 -0.30 5.20
C ALA A 33 -3.70 1.19 4.92
N TYR A 34 -3.06 1.49 3.81
CA TYR A 34 -2.74 2.85 3.40
C TYR A 34 -3.08 3.05 1.92
N ILE A 35 -3.58 4.23 1.58
CA ILE A 35 -3.91 4.61 0.20
C ILE A 35 -3.10 5.83 -0.23
N GLY A 36 -2.63 5.83 -1.46
CA GLY A 36 -1.96 6.98 -2.06
C GLY A 36 -1.80 6.87 -3.56
N ALA A 37 -1.40 7.96 -4.19
CA ALA A 37 -1.11 8.00 -5.62
C ALA A 37 0.29 7.43 -5.89
N ALA A 38 0.39 6.62 -6.93
CA ALA A 38 1.64 6.18 -7.52
C ALA A 38 2.11 7.24 -8.53
N LEU A 39 3.05 8.07 -8.08
CA LEU A 39 3.61 9.18 -8.85
C LEU A 39 5.08 8.93 -9.19
N ARG A 40 5.65 7.79 -8.76
CA ARG A 40 7.03 7.42 -9.04
C ARG A 40 7.10 6.57 -10.31
N HIS A 41 8.32 6.42 -10.81
CA HIS A 41 8.60 5.57 -11.97
C HIS A 41 8.81 4.10 -11.61
N ASP A 42 8.81 3.76 -10.33
CA ASP A 42 9.03 2.40 -9.82
C ASP A 42 7.92 2.02 -8.85
N GLU A 43 7.34 0.83 -9.08
CA GLU A 43 6.19 0.34 -8.32
C GLU A 43 6.53 0.11 -6.85
N ASP A 44 7.69 -0.47 -6.56
CA ASP A 44 8.09 -0.78 -5.19
C ASP A 44 8.41 0.50 -4.40
N ALA A 45 8.96 1.52 -5.07
CA ALA A 45 9.15 2.84 -4.50
C ALA A 45 7.82 3.57 -4.22
N ASP A 46 6.79 3.39 -5.06
CA ASP A 46 5.45 3.89 -4.76
C ASP A 46 4.82 3.16 -3.57
N VAL A 47 4.99 1.84 -3.48
CA VAL A 47 4.48 1.05 -2.35
C VAL A 47 5.13 1.48 -1.03
N ASP A 48 6.45 1.64 -0.99
CA ASP A 48 7.16 2.12 0.19
C ASP A 48 6.68 3.53 0.59
N TYR A 49 6.51 4.42 -0.38
CA TYR A 49 6.01 5.76 -0.12
C TYR A 49 4.57 5.78 0.41
N ILE A 50 3.67 4.98 -0.17
CA ILE A 50 2.29 4.87 0.30
C ILE A 50 2.25 4.26 1.71
N LEU A 51 3.10 3.27 1.99
CA LEU A 51 3.20 2.68 3.31
C LEU A 51 3.71 3.71 4.34
N GLN A 52 4.66 4.55 3.95
CA GLN A 52 5.31 5.52 4.82
C GLN A 52 4.50 6.81 5.02
N TYR A 53 3.79 7.29 3.99
CA TYR A 53 3.11 8.60 3.99
C TYR A 53 1.66 8.57 3.50
N GLY A 54 1.16 7.43 3.03
CA GLY A 54 -0.20 7.28 2.55
C GLY A 54 -1.22 7.51 3.66
N ALA A 55 -2.42 7.92 3.25
CA ALA A 55 -3.53 8.11 4.17
C ALA A 55 -4.00 6.75 4.69
N LYS A 56 -4.39 6.68 5.97
CA LYS A 56 -4.97 5.45 6.54
C LYS A 56 -6.23 5.08 5.77
N PHE A 57 -6.27 3.83 5.34
CA PHE A 57 -7.40 3.24 4.64
C PHE A 57 -8.02 2.13 5.51
N PRO A 58 -9.36 1.97 5.51
CA PRO A 58 -10.00 0.93 6.30
C PRO A 58 -9.52 -0.46 5.88
N LEU A 59 -8.88 -1.18 6.80
CA LEU A 59 -8.31 -2.51 6.54
C LEU A 59 -9.37 -3.48 6.00
N ALA A 60 -10.55 -3.50 6.59
CA ALA A 60 -11.64 -4.38 6.16
C ALA A 60 -12.03 -4.14 4.69
N ALA A 61 -12.02 -2.87 4.24
CA ALA A 61 -12.25 -2.54 2.84
C ALA A 61 -11.05 -2.94 1.97
N ALA A 62 -9.81 -2.76 2.45
CA ALA A 62 -8.59 -3.10 1.72
C ALA A 62 -8.53 -4.59 1.36
N LEU A 63 -8.98 -5.44 2.28
CA LEU A 63 -8.99 -6.90 2.12
C LEU A 63 -10.03 -7.39 1.10
N LEU A 64 -11.01 -6.56 0.73
CA LEU A 64 -12.00 -6.87 -0.32
C LEU A 64 -11.52 -6.48 -1.72
N LEU A 65 -10.40 -5.75 -1.82
CA LEU A 65 -9.87 -5.27 -3.08
C LEU A 65 -9.12 -6.37 -3.85
N PRO A 66 -9.18 -6.37 -5.19
CA PRO A 66 -8.42 -7.31 -6.00
C PRO A 66 -6.91 -7.02 -5.86
N VAL A 67 -6.19 -7.98 -5.28
CA VAL A 67 -4.75 -7.88 -5.08
C VAL A 67 -4.03 -7.88 -6.43
N SER A 68 -3.22 -6.86 -6.67
CA SER A 68 -2.39 -6.76 -7.88
C SER A 68 -1.03 -7.44 -7.70
N LYS A 69 -0.42 -7.30 -6.50
CA LYS A 69 0.85 -7.93 -6.15
C LYS A 69 0.87 -8.32 -4.69
N GLN A 70 1.38 -9.51 -4.42
CA GLN A 70 1.68 -9.99 -3.08
C GLN A 70 3.18 -9.89 -2.85
N TYR A 71 3.55 -9.48 -1.65
CA TYR A 71 4.93 -9.45 -1.20
C TYR A 71 5.19 -10.69 -0.36
N PRO A 72 6.37 -11.32 -0.48
CA PRO A 72 6.72 -12.43 0.39
C PRO A 72 6.61 -11.97 1.84
N ALA A 73 5.89 -12.75 2.65
CA ALA A 73 6.08 -12.67 4.09
C ALA A 73 7.53 -13.09 4.34
N GLU A 74 8.31 -12.29 5.06
CA GLU A 74 9.62 -12.77 5.49
C GLU A 74 9.39 -14.04 6.30
N ALA A 75 10.02 -15.12 5.85
CA ALA A 75 10.18 -16.30 6.68
C ALA A 75 10.92 -15.84 7.93
N ASN A 76 10.26 -16.01 9.10
CA ASN A 76 10.90 -15.86 10.39
C ASN A 76 12.20 -16.68 10.46
#